data_AF-A0A141GNG3-F1
#
_entry.id   AF-A0A141GNG3-F1
#
_cell.length_a   1.000
_cell.length_b   1.000
_cell.length_c   1.000
_cell.angle_alpha   90.00
_cell.angle_beta   90.00
_cell.angle_gamma   90.00
#
_symmetry.space_group_name_H-M   'P 1'
#
loop_
_entity.id
_entity.type
_entity.pdbx_description
1 polymer ?
#
loop_
_entity_poly.entity_id
_entity_poly.type
_entity_poly.pdbx_seq_one_letter_code
_entity_poly.pdbx_strand_id
1 'polypeptide(L)'
;MNGPLSTTKGCSSELFDTYEVYQTLLYAMKNNDKKQLERTLATWEEEHPQVSNYMKTAIKTMKKYLPYLTNMLESEYTNGVIEGIINKIKLIKRVSYGYRSYLHLKNRIMMLHGKGRIRKLLQLNAEAKNTVYQDDRYKLLPTLFDKEPIKHKS
;
A
#
# COMPACT_ATOMS: atom_id res chain seq x y z
N MET A 1 10.43 -50.44 -25.83
CA MET A 1 11.25 -49.37 -25.22
C MET A 1 11.00 -48.11 -26.03
N ASN A 2 10.08 -47.26 -25.60
CA ASN A 2 9.76 -46.02 -26.30
C ASN A 2 10.46 -44.89 -25.56
N GLY A 3 11.44 -44.26 -26.22
CA GLY A 3 12.28 -43.19 -25.65
C GLY A 3 11.48 -41.94 -25.26
N PRO A 4 12.06 -41.07 -24.42
CA PRO A 4 11.35 -39.90 -23.91
C PRO A 4 11.09 -38.92 -25.05
N LEU A 5 9.84 -38.45 -25.15
CA LEU A 5 9.41 -37.40 -26.07
C LEU A 5 10.17 -36.11 -25.77
N SER A 6 11.20 -35.85 -26.57
CA SER A 6 11.95 -34.61 -26.62
C SER A 6 11.31 -33.66 -27.64
N THR A 7 10.18 -33.03 -27.33
CA THR A 7 9.64 -31.93 -28.17
C THR A 7 8.74 -30.95 -27.40
N THR A 8 9.35 -30.03 -26.65
CA THR A 8 8.79 -28.67 -26.43
C THR A 8 9.73 -27.64 -27.07
N LYS A 9 9.77 -27.65 -28.40
CA LYS A 9 10.70 -26.87 -29.23
C LYS A 9 10.26 -25.41 -29.42
N GLY A 10 9.80 -24.74 -28.36
CA GLY A 10 9.32 -23.34 -28.46
C GLY A 10 9.32 -22.48 -27.19
N CYS A 11 9.47 -23.07 -26.00
CA CYS A 11 9.46 -22.33 -24.73
C CYS A 11 10.62 -22.84 -23.86
N SER A 12 11.50 -21.94 -23.39
CA SER A 12 12.52 -22.35 -22.42
C SER A 12 11.83 -22.82 -21.14
N SER A 13 12.40 -23.81 -20.46
CA SER A 13 11.91 -24.25 -19.14
C SER A 13 11.78 -23.08 -18.16
N GLU A 14 12.69 -22.12 -18.25
CA GLU A 14 12.65 -20.87 -17.49
C GLU A 14 11.42 -20.01 -17.78
N LEU A 15 11.05 -19.87 -19.06
CA LEU A 15 9.90 -19.07 -19.45
C LEU A 15 8.59 -19.72 -18.98
N PHE A 16 8.49 -21.04 -19.08
CA PHE A 16 7.33 -21.79 -18.60
C PHE A 16 7.16 -21.64 -17.07
N ASP A 17 8.21 -21.91 -16.30
CA ASP A 17 8.19 -21.79 -14.83
C ASP A 17 7.88 -20.36 -14.38
N THR A 18 8.50 -19.37 -15.03
CA THR A 18 8.24 -17.95 -14.73
C THR A 18 6.79 -17.56 -15.02
N TYR A 19 6.24 -18.05 -16.14
CA TYR A 19 4.87 -17.77 -16.54
C TYR A 19 3.86 -18.40 -15.59
N GLU A 20 4.04 -19.66 -15.21
CA GLU A 20 3.12 -20.37 -14.29
C GLU A 20 3.06 -19.68 -12.92
N VAL A 21 4.21 -19.31 -12.36
CA VAL A 21 4.26 -18.57 -11.09
C VAL A 21 3.57 -17.20 -11.23
N TYR A 22 3.85 -16.46 -12.31
CA TYR A 22 3.22 -15.18 -12.56
C TYR A 22 1.69 -15.29 -12.63
N GLN A 23 1.19 -16.24 -13.41
CA GLN A 23 -0.25 -16.41 -13.61
C GLN A 23 -0.95 -16.86 -12.34
N THR A 24 -0.32 -17.72 -11.55
CA THR A 24 -0.88 -18.17 -10.26
C THR A 24 -0.98 -17.00 -9.27
N LEU A 25 0.06 -16.16 -9.19
CA LEU A 25 0.04 -14.95 -8.36
C LEU A 25 -1.02 -13.95 -8.83
N LEU A 26 -1.11 -13.73 -10.15
CA LEU A 26 -2.10 -12.82 -10.74
C LEU A 26 -3.53 -13.30 -10.47
N TYR A 27 -3.77 -14.61 -10.60
CA TYR A 27 -5.06 -15.22 -10.33
C TYR A 27 -5.44 -15.08 -8.85
N ALA A 28 -4.52 -15.35 -7.93
CA ALA A 28 -4.74 -15.20 -6.49
C ALA A 28 -5.11 -13.75 -6.13
N MET A 29 -4.39 -12.77 -6.69
CA MET A 29 -4.69 -11.35 -6.47
C MET A 29 -6.03 -10.92 -7.06
N LYS A 30 -6.39 -11.40 -8.26
CA LYS A 30 -7.65 -11.03 -8.92
C LYS A 30 -8.88 -11.57 -8.18
N ASN A 31 -8.76 -12.74 -7.57
CA ASN A 31 -9.85 -13.39 -6.85
C ASN A 31 -9.82 -13.12 -5.33
N ASN A 32 -8.93 -12.24 -4.86
CA ASN A 32 -8.68 -11.99 -3.43
C ASN A 32 -8.40 -13.28 -2.63
N ASP A 33 -7.78 -14.28 -3.25
CA ASP A 33 -7.40 -15.53 -2.59
C ASP A 33 -6.05 -15.40 -1.90
N LYS A 34 -6.12 -14.90 -0.66
CA LYS A 34 -4.96 -14.75 0.23
C LYS A 34 -4.22 -16.06 0.48
N LYS A 35 -4.94 -17.17 0.65
CA LYS A 35 -4.33 -18.47 0.95
C LYS A 35 -3.51 -18.97 -0.23
N GLN A 36 -4.05 -18.82 -1.44
CA GLN A 36 -3.33 -19.18 -2.65
C GLN A 36 -2.10 -18.29 -2.84
N LEU A 37 -2.21 -16.98 -2.60
CA LEU A 37 -1.07 -16.05 -2.69
C LEU A 37 0.06 -16.45 -1.73
N GLU A 38 -0.26 -16.68 -0.46
CA GLU A 38 0.72 -17.07 0.56
C GLU A 38 1.38 -18.42 0.23
N ARG A 39 0.58 -19.39 -0.23
CA ARG A 39 1.09 -20.69 -0.66
C ARG A 39 2.06 -20.58 -1.83
N THR A 40 1.67 -19.91 -2.92
CA THR A 40 2.53 -19.75 -4.09
C THR A 40 3.82 -19.02 -3.75
N LEU A 41 3.78 -18.00 -2.89
CA LEU A 41 4.99 -17.34 -2.39
C LEU A 41 5.87 -18.29 -1.55
N ALA A 42 5.30 -19.27 -0.84
CA ALA A 42 6.07 -20.24 -0.08
C ALA A 42 6.68 -21.35 -0.95
N THR A 43 5.95 -21.88 -1.91
CA THR A 43 6.28 -23.15 -2.62
C THR A 43 6.95 -22.97 -3.98
N TRP A 44 6.96 -21.76 -4.56
CA TRP A 44 7.48 -21.54 -5.93
C TRP A 44 8.91 -22.04 -6.18
N GLU A 45 9.78 -22.06 -5.16
CA GLU A 45 11.18 -22.49 -5.31
C GLU A 45 11.29 -24.02 -5.48
N GLU A 46 10.37 -24.78 -4.88
CA GLU A 46 10.28 -26.25 -5.01
C GLU A 46 9.49 -26.66 -6.26
N GLU A 47 8.39 -25.95 -6.55
CA GLU A 47 7.48 -26.27 -7.66
C GLU A 47 8.03 -25.80 -9.02
N HIS A 48 8.82 -24.71 -9.04
CA HIS A 48 9.32 -24.07 -10.26
C HIS A 48 10.80 -23.69 -10.13
N PRO A 49 11.73 -24.65 -10.27
CA PRO A 49 13.15 -24.41 -10.03
C PRO A 49 13.81 -23.46 -11.05
N GLN A 50 13.27 -23.36 -12.28
CA GLN A 50 13.88 -22.60 -13.37
C GLN A 50 13.33 -21.16 -13.48
N VAL A 51 12.75 -20.59 -12.42
CA VAL A 51 12.21 -19.23 -12.47
C VAL A 51 13.31 -18.17 -12.73
N SER A 52 13.00 -17.21 -13.59
CA SER A 52 13.89 -16.11 -13.96
C SER A 52 14.29 -15.23 -12.77
N ASN A 53 15.50 -14.66 -12.85
CA ASN A 53 16.03 -13.80 -11.77
C ASN A 53 15.16 -12.57 -11.48
N TYR A 54 14.50 -12.02 -12.52
CA TYR A 54 13.57 -10.91 -12.36
C TYR A 54 12.35 -11.30 -11.53
N MET A 55 11.79 -12.47 -11.80
CA MET A 55 10.64 -12.98 -11.06
C MET A 55 11.01 -13.33 -9.61
N LYS A 56 12.18 -13.92 -9.36
CA LYS A 56 12.72 -14.12 -8.00
C LYS A 56 12.78 -12.82 -7.20
N THR A 57 13.19 -11.73 -7.83
CA THR A 57 13.24 -10.39 -7.23
C THR A 57 11.85 -9.84 -6.91
N ALA A 58 10.90 -10.02 -7.84
CA ALA A 58 9.51 -9.65 -7.62
C ALA A 58 8.91 -10.42 -6.42
N ILE A 59 9.13 -11.73 -6.36
CA ILE A 59 8.66 -12.60 -5.27
C ILE A 59 9.26 -12.19 -3.93
N LYS A 60 10.55 -11.87 -3.86
CA LYS A 60 11.18 -11.33 -2.65
C LYS A 60 10.53 -10.03 -2.19
N THR A 61 10.22 -9.12 -3.13
CA THR A 61 9.50 -7.88 -2.82
C THR A 61 8.10 -8.18 -2.30
N MET A 62 7.35 -9.09 -2.93
CA MET A 62 6.01 -9.48 -2.49
C MET A 62 6.03 -10.11 -1.09
N LYS A 63 7.00 -10.99 -0.80
CA LYS A 63 7.20 -11.55 0.56
C LYS A 63 7.46 -10.45 1.59
N LYS A 64 8.32 -9.49 1.28
CA LYS A 64 8.65 -8.36 2.17
C LYS A 64 7.42 -7.50 2.51
N TYR A 65 6.54 -7.30 1.52
CA TYR A 65 5.35 -6.46 1.67
C TYR A 65 4.04 -7.24 1.80
N LEU A 66 4.12 -8.55 2.09
CA LEU A 66 2.97 -9.44 2.26
C LEU A 66 1.87 -8.89 3.20
N PRO A 67 2.16 -8.29 4.38
CA PRO A 67 1.09 -7.73 5.22
C PRO A 67 0.31 -6.61 4.53
N TYR A 68 0.95 -5.81 3.67
CA TYR A 68 0.28 -4.76 2.91
C TYR A 68 -0.54 -5.32 1.76
N LEU A 69 -0.04 -6.37 1.09
CA LEU A 69 -0.79 -7.08 0.04
C LEU A 69 -2.04 -7.73 0.61
N THR A 70 -1.93 -8.38 1.76
CA THR A 70 -3.07 -8.93 2.51
C THR A 70 -4.11 -7.85 2.81
N ASN A 71 -3.68 -6.71 3.36
CA ASN A 71 -4.59 -5.59 3.62
C ASN A 71 -5.23 -5.05 2.33
N MET A 72 -4.52 -5.08 1.20
CA MET A 72 -5.04 -4.67 -0.10
C MET A 72 -6.13 -5.62 -0.60
N LEU A 73 -5.96 -6.93 -0.44
CA LEU A 73 -6.96 -7.94 -0.84
C LEU A 73 -8.22 -7.90 0.04
N GLU A 74 -8.08 -7.54 1.31
CA GLU A 74 -9.19 -7.40 2.26
C GLU A 74 -9.89 -6.02 2.16
N SER A 75 -9.27 -5.06 1.49
CA SER A 75 -9.75 -3.68 1.41
C SER A 75 -10.86 -3.48 0.39
N GLU A 76 -11.95 -2.85 0.81
CA GLU A 76 -13.04 -2.39 -0.07
C GLU A 76 -12.68 -1.15 -0.89
N TYR A 77 -11.54 -0.50 -0.60
CA TYR A 77 -11.12 0.70 -1.30
C TYR A 77 -10.59 0.37 -2.70
N THR A 78 -11.33 0.83 -3.72
CA THR A 78 -10.88 0.75 -5.12
C THR A 78 -9.90 1.88 -5.45
N ASN A 79 -9.09 1.69 -6.49
CA ASN A 79 -8.24 2.75 -7.03
C ASN A 79 -9.04 4.02 -7.36
N GLY A 80 -10.29 3.89 -7.82
CA GLY A 80 -11.16 5.03 -8.10
C GLY A 80 -11.46 5.88 -6.85
N VAL A 81 -11.61 5.26 -5.67
CA VAL A 81 -11.78 6.01 -4.41
C VAL A 81 -10.50 6.76 -4.05
N ILE A 82 -9.34 6.11 -4.20
CA ILE A 82 -8.03 6.70 -3.93
C ILE A 82 -7.77 7.89 -4.89
N GLU A 83 -8.01 7.69 -6.18
CA GLU A 83 -7.88 8.72 -7.22
C GLU A 83 -8.84 9.88 -6.98
N GLY A 84 -10.09 9.61 -6.59
CA GLY A 84 -11.07 10.62 -6.21
C GLY A 84 -10.58 11.48 -5.05
N ILE A 85 -10.00 10.86 -4.01
CA ILE A 85 -9.39 11.56 -2.88
C ILE A 85 -8.20 12.41 -3.35
N ILE A 86 -7.29 11.86 -4.14
CA ILE A 86 -6.10 12.56 -4.66
C ILE A 86 -6.52 13.76 -5.52
N ASN A 87 -7.50 13.58 -6.41
CA ASN A 87 -8.00 14.65 -7.27
C ASN A 87 -8.69 15.76 -6.46
N LYS A 88 -9.44 15.41 -5.42
CA LYS A 88 -10.03 16.38 -4.50
C LYS A 88 -8.96 17.16 -3.73
N ILE A 89 -7.90 16.51 -3.24
CA ILE A 89 -6.76 17.18 -2.60
C ILE A 89 -6.07 18.13 -3.59
N LYS A 90 -5.82 17.68 -4.83
CA LYS A 90 -5.23 18.52 -5.89
C LYS A 90 -6.13 19.71 -6.22
N LEU A 91 -7.44 19.53 -6.26
CA LEU A 91 -8.41 20.62 -6.46
C LEU A 91 -8.35 21.62 -5.31
N ILE A 92 -8.37 21.15 -4.05
CA ILE A 92 -8.25 22.01 -2.86
C ILE A 92 -6.95 22.81 -2.94
N LYS A 93 -5.83 22.17 -3.30
CA LYS A 93 -4.55 22.84 -3.50
C LYS A 93 -4.65 23.94 -4.58
N ARG A 94 -5.26 23.66 -5.74
CA ARG A 94 -5.44 24.64 -6.83
C ARG A 94 -6.38 25.78 -6.48
N VAL A 95 -7.40 25.60 -5.65
CA VAL A 95 -8.28 26.72 -5.23
C VAL A 95 -7.77 27.44 -3.97
N SER A 96 -6.63 26.99 -3.43
CA SER A 96 -6.00 27.52 -2.23
C SER A 96 -4.90 28.56 -2.50
N TYR A 97 -4.89 29.18 -3.68
CA TYR A 97 -4.02 30.35 -3.90
C TYR A 97 -4.44 31.46 -2.93
N GLY A 98 -3.49 31.92 -2.09
CA GLY A 98 -3.71 32.93 -1.05
C GLY A 98 -3.66 32.42 0.40
N TYR A 99 -3.55 31.10 0.64
CA TYR A 99 -3.34 30.59 1.99
C TYR A 99 -1.87 30.74 2.42
N ARG A 100 -1.59 31.73 3.28
CA ARG A 100 -0.28 31.90 3.93
C ARG A 100 0.04 30.86 5.01
N SER A 101 -0.95 30.08 5.46
CA SER A 101 -0.80 29.12 6.57
C SER A 101 -1.24 27.72 6.18
N TYR A 102 -0.33 26.76 6.36
CA TYR A 102 -0.57 25.31 6.21
C TYR A 102 -1.72 24.81 7.10
N LEU A 103 -1.89 25.41 8.29
CA LEU A 103 -2.95 25.04 9.22
C LEU A 103 -4.34 25.26 8.62
N HIS A 104 -4.53 26.36 7.90
CA HIS A 104 -5.81 26.65 7.23
C HIS A 104 -6.10 25.67 6.09
N LEU A 105 -5.08 25.26 5.33
CA LEU A 105 -5.21 24.22 4.31
C LEU A 105 -5.62 22.88 4.92
N LYS A 106 -4.93 22.45 6.00
CA LYS A 106 -5.23 21.22 6.75
C LYS A 106 -6.67 21.22 7.27
N ASN A 107 -7.09 22.32 7.91
CA ASN A 107 -8.44 22.46 8.43
C ASN A 107 -9.50 22.36 7.32
N ARG A 108 -9.27 22.99 6.17
CA ARG A 108 -10.20 22.92 5.03
C ARG A 108 -10.30 21.51 4.44
N ILE A 109 -9.17 20.79 4.31
CA ILE A 109 -9.17 19.38 3.87
C ILE A 109 -9.96 18.54 4.88
N MET A 110 -9.70 18.69 6.19
CA MET A 110 -10.43 17.97 7.23
C MET A 110 -11.94 18.29 7.24
N MET A 111 -12.34 19.54 7.00
CA MET A 111 -13.75 19.92 6.87
C MET A 111 -14.42 19.30 5.63
N LEU A 112 -13.72 19.29 4.50
CA LEU A 112 -14.25 18.79 3.22
C LEU A 112 -14.30 17.25 3.13
N HIS A 113 -13.41 16.56 3.86
CA HIS A 113 -13.38 15.09 3.95
C HIS A 113 -14.13 14.54 5.18
N GLY A 114 -14.23 15.30 6.27
CA GLY A 114 -14.80 14.88 7.55
C GLY A 114 -16.31 15.06 7.72
N LYS A 115 -17.10 14.93 6.65
CA LYS A 115 -18.58 14.95 6.78
C LYS A 115 -19.02 13.77 7.67
N GLY A 116 -19.33 14.09 8.94
CA GLY A 116 -19.96 13.19 9.92
C GLY A 116 -19.18 12.97 11.23
N ARG A 117 -17.87 13.20 11.29
CA ARG A 117 -17.05 12.80 12.47
C ARG A 117 -16.38 13.93 13.24
N ILE A 118 -16.49 15.20 12.82
CA ILE A 118 -15.76 16.30 13.47
C ILE A 118 -16.23 16.52 14.92
N ARG A 119 -17.53 16.44 15.23
CA ARG A 119 -18.00 16.57 16.62
C ARG A 119 -17.49 15.44 17.52
N LYS A 120 -17.59 14.18 17.04
CA LYS A 120 -17.10 13.00 17.78
C LYS A 120 -15.57 12.99 17.89
N LEU A 121 -14.83 13.43 16.87
CA LEU A 121 -13.37 13.53 16.89
C LEU A 121 -12.86 14.72 17.72
N LEU A 122 -13.61 15.80 17.86
CA LEU A 122 -13.28 16.89 18.78
C LEU A 122 -13.51 16.48 20.24
N GLN A 123 -14.60 15.74 20.53
CA GLN A 123 -14.85 15.13 21.84
C GLN A 123 -13.78 14.08 22.18
N LEU A 124 -13.52 13.13 21.27
CA LEU A 124 -12.49 12.11 21.46
C LEU A 124 -11.07 12.71 21.51
N ASN A 125 -10.77 13.81 20.82
CA ASN A 125 -9.47 14.51 20.98
C ASN A 125 -9.37 15.26 22.30
N ALA A 126 -10.46 15.82 22.83
CA ALA A 126 -10.45 16.46 24.15
C ALA A 126 -10.20 15.41 25.26
N GLU A 127 -10.78 14.22 25.11
CA GLU A 127 -10.60 13.08 26.01
C GLU A 127 -9.22 12.42 25.84
N ALA A 128 -8.74 12.23 24.60
CA ALA A 128 -7.43 11.64 24.32
C ALA A 128 -6.25 12.57 24.67
N LYS A 129 -6.43 13.90 24.63
CA LYS A 129 -5.41 14.85 25.11
C LYS A 129 -5.15 14.73 26.60
N ASN A 130 -6.11 14.27 27.41
CA ASN A 130 -5.90 14.04 28.83
C ASN A 130 -5.24 12.69 29.14
N THR A 131 -5.29 11.70 28.23
CA THR A 131 -4.78 10.34 28.48
C THR A 131 -3.48 10.03 27.74
N VAL A 132 -3.28 10.52 26.51
CA VAL A 132 -2.12 10.20 25.66
C VAL A 132 -0.87 11.00 26.05
N TYR A 133 -1.02 12.22 26.59
CA TYR A 133 0.10 13.02 27.09
C TYR A 133 0.68 12.52 28.43
N GLN A 134 0.06 11.49 29.02
CA GLN A 134 0.54 10.80 30.24
C GLN A 134 1.37 9.54 29.90
N ASP A 135 1.36 9.04 28.66
CA ASP A 135 2.13 7.85 28.24
C ASP A 135 3.54 8.25 27.73
N ASP A 136 4.57 7.83 28.48
CA ASP A 136 5.97 8.20 28.25
C ASP A 136 6.52 7.76 26.87
N ARG A 137 5.88 6.79 26.20
CA ARG A 137 6.35 6.27 24.90
C ARG A 137 6.14 7.26 23.74
N TYR A 138 5.24 8.22 23.90
CA TYR A 138 4.93 9.24 22.88
C TYR A 138 5.60 10.60 23.18
N LYS A 139 6.34 10.72 24.29
CA LYS A 139 7.11 11.94 24.62
C LYS A 139 8.34 12.16 23.73
N LEU A 140 8.83 11.13 23.04
CA LEU A 140 10.08 11.18 22.26
C LEU A 140 9.91 11.04 20.75
N LEU A 141 8.70 10.80 20.24
CA LEU A 141 8.46 10.85 18.80
C LEU A 141 8.41 12.32 18.38
N PRO A 142 9.36 12.83 17.57
CA PRO A 142 9.16 14.12 16.93
C PRO A 142 7.93 13.94 16.07
N THR A 143 6.83 14.64 16.37
CA THR A 143 5.68 14.57 15.49
C THR A 143 6.18 15.00 14.12
N LEU A 144 5.77 14.28 13.06
CA LEU A 144 6.10 14.64 11.67
C LEU A 144 5.58 16.05 11.29
N PHE A 145 4.96 16.75 12.25
CA PHE A 145 4.25 18.01 12.17
C PHE A 145 4.87 19.13 13.03
N ASP A 146 5.89 18.86 13.85
CA ASP A 146 6.59 19.87 14.68
C ASP A 146 7.89 20.40 14.06
N LYS A 147 8.19 20.08 12.78
CA LYS A 147 9.28 20.78 12.10
C LYS A 147 8.91 22.24 11.97
N GLU A 148 9.70 23.12 12.60
CA GLU A 148 9.54 24.57 12.48
C GLU A 148 9.38 24.99 11.02
N PRO A 149 8.54 25.99 10.74
CA PRO A 149 8.37 26.49 9.38
C PRO A 149 9.73 26.89 8.80
N ILE A 150 10.04 26.38 7.61
CA ILE A 150 11.25 26.77 6.86
C ILE A 150 11.21 28.29 6.70
N LYS A 151 12.12 28.98 7.39
CA LYS A 151 12.27 30.43 7.29
C LYS A 151 12.71 30.75 5.85
N HIS A 152 11.81 31.33 5.06
CA HIS A 152 12.20 31.95 3.81
C HIS A 152 13.07 33.17 4.15
N LYS A 153 14.34 33.14 3.73
CA LYS A 153 15.20 34.32 3.76
C LYS A 153 14.62 35.33 2.76
N SER A 154 14.31 36.53 3.26
CA SER A 154 14.09 37.74 2.47
C SER A 154 15.35 38.13 1.73
#